data_AF-G7PTR3-F1
#
_entry.id   AF-G7PTR3-F1
#
_cell.length_a   1.000
_cell.length_b   1.000
_cell.length_c   1.000
_cell.angle_alpha   90.00
_cell.angle_beta   90.00
_cell.angle_gamma   90.00
#
_symmetry.space_group_name_H-M   'P 1'
#
loop_
_entity.id
_entity.type
_entity.pdbx_description
1 polymer ?
#
loop_
_entity_poly.entity_id
_entity_poly.type
_entity_poly.pdbx_seq_one_letter_code
_entity_poly.pdbx_strand_id
1 'polypeptide(L)'
;PDEYLLSLKFLFGSSATQALDLVDRQSITLISSPSGRHVYQVLGSSGKTYTCLASCHYCSCPAFAFSVLRKSDSILCKHLLAVYLSQVMRTCQQLSVSDKQLTDILLMEKKQEA
;
A
#
# COMPACT_ATOMS: atom_id res chain seq x y z
N PRO A 1 -22.65 -3.05 9.19
CA PRO A 1 -21.79 -2.35 8.20
C PRO A 1 -21.11 -1.12 8.80
N ASP A 2 -21.90 -0.21 9.39
CA ASP A 2 -21.40 1.04 9.95
C ASP A 2 -20.53 0.83 11.20
N GLU A 3 -20.85 -0.16 12.03
CA GLU A 3 -20.04 -0.52 13.21
C GLU A 3 -18.59 -0.90 12.86
N TYR A 4 -18.39 -1.61 11.74
CA TYR A 4 -17.06 -1.97 11.26
C TYR A 4 -16.29 -0.74 10.75
N LEU A 5 -16.97 0.19 10.07
CA LEU A 5 -16.37 1.44 9.61
C LEU A 5 -15.99 2.36 10.79
N LEU A 6 -16.85 2.42 11.82
CA LEU A 6 -16.58 3.13 13.07
C LEU A 6 -15.39 2.51 13.80
N SER A 7 -15.30 1.18 13.88
CA SER A 7 -14.17 0.47 14.46
C SER A 7 -12.86 0.75 13.70
N LEU A 8 -12.93 0.76 12.37
CA LEU A 8 -11.77 1.10 11.52
C LEU A 8 -11.29 2.53 11.79
N LYS A 9 -12.21 3.49 11.87
CA LYS A 9 -11.91 4.89 12.17
C LYS A 9 -11.39 5.08 13.60
N PHE A 10 -11.88 4.30 14.56
CA PHE A 10 -11.38 4.32 15.93
C PHE A 10 -9.92 3.85 15.99
N LEU A 11 -9.57 2.77 15.28
CA LEU A 11 -8.23 2.18 15.30
C LEU A 11 -7.20 2.97 14.47
N PHE A 12 -7.59 3.48 13.31
CA PHE A 12 -6.66 4.08 12.34
C PHE A 12 -6.89 5.57 12.08
N GLY A 13 -7.85 6.19 12.78
CA GLY A 13 -8.13 7.62 12.66
C GLY A 13 -8.46 8.03 11.22
N SER A 14 -7.87 9.14 10.78
CA SER A 14 -8.05 9.67 9.41
C SER A 14 -7.50 8.75 8.32
N SER A 15 -6.52 7.89 8.65
CA SER A 15 -5.98 6.91 7.69
C SER A 15 -7.02 5.90 7.24
N ALA A 16 -8.04 5.60 8.06
CA ALA A 16 -9.13 4.69 7.71
C ALA A 16 -9.90 5.17 6.47
N THR A 17 -10.41 6.41 6.52
CA THR A 17 -11.17 6.99 5.41
C THR A 17 -10.32 7.16 4.15
N GLN A 18 -9.06 7.55 4.31
CA GLN A 18 -8.14 7.69 3.17
C GLN A 18 -7.76 6.35 2.55
N ALA A 19 -7.64 5.29 3.34
CA ALA A 19 -7.41 3.94 2.85
C ALA A 19 -8.62 3.42 2.06
N LEU A 20 -9.83 3.64 2.58
CA LEU A 20 -11.07 3.28 1.89
C LEU A 20 -11.21 4.02 0.55
N ASP A 21 -10.90 5.32 0.49
CA ASP A 21 -10.90 6.09 -0.76
C ASP A 21 -9.93 5.50 -1.81
N LEU A 22 -8.75 5.02 -1.40
CA LEU A 22 -7.81 4.35 -2.31
C LEU A 22 -8.37 3.02 -2.84
N VAL A 23 -9.07 2.26 -2.00
CA VAL A 23 -9.74 1.01 -2.38
C VAL A 23 -10.87 1.28 -3.37
N ASP A 24 -11.71 2.28 -3.09
CA ASP A 24 -12.84 2.66 -3.93
C ASP A 24 -12.38 3.15 -5.32
N ARG A 25 -11.25 3.86 -5.38
CA ARG A 25 -10.60 4.28 -6.63
C ARG A 25 -9.84 3.16 -7.35
N GLN A 26 -9.84 1.94 -6.83
CA GLN A 26 -9.07 0.81 -7.36
C GLN A 26 -7.59 1.15 -7.59
N SER A 27 -7.01 1.96 -6.70
CA SER A 27 -5.65 2.50 -6.86
C SER A 27 -4.54 1.55 -6.41
N ILE A 28 -4.85 0.26 -6.22
CA ILE A 28 -3.93 -0.77 -5.74
C ILE A 28 -3.73 -1.82 -6.83
N THR A 29 -2.47 -2.03 -7.21
CA THR A 29 -2.06 -3.07 -8.16
C THR A 29 -1.14 -4.06 -7.45
N LEU A 30 -1.53 -5.33 -7.44
CA LEU A 30 -0.67 -6.46 -7.09
C LEU A 30 0.14 -6.85 -8.32
N ILE A 31 1.44 -6.66 -8.25
CA ILE A 31 2.40 -7.05 -9.28
C ILE A 31 3.03 -8.37 -8.86
N SER A 32 2.99 -9.38 -9.71
CA SER A 32 3.50 -10.73 -9.43
C SER A 32 4.40 -11.23 -10.57
N SER A 33 5.33 -12.12 -10.25
CA SER A 33 6.20 -12.78 -11.23
C SER A 33 6.22 -14.30 -11.07
N PRO A 34 6.65 -15.06 -12.11
CA PRO A 34 6.71 -16.52 -12.05
C PRO A 34 7.59 -17.10 -10.93
N SER A 35 8.58 -16.34 -10.43
CA SER A 35 9.37 -16.77 -9.26
C SER A 35 8.59 -16.75 -7.93
N GLY A 36 7.32 -16.35 -7.93
CA GLY A 36 6.50 -16.18 -6.72
C GLY A 36 6.72 -14.86 -5.98
N ARG A 37 7.61 -14.00 -6.48
CA ARG A 37 7.78 -12.64 -5.91
C ARG A 37 6.56 -11.80 -6.27
N HIS A 38 6.16 -10.97 -5.33
CA HIS A 38 5.06 -10.05 -5.53
C HIS A 38 5.22 -8.78 -4.69
N VAL A 39 4.69 -7.67 -5.20
CA VAL A 39 4.68 -6.37 -4.53
C VAL A 39 3.34 -5.70 -4.78
N TYR A 40 2.96 -4.78 -3.90
CA TYR A 40 1.81 -3.91 -4.14
C TYR A 40 2.30 -2.53 -4.54
N GLN A 41 1.71 -1.97 -5.58
CA GLN A 41 1.87 -0.55 -5.91
C GLN A 41 0.55 0.16 -5.63
N VAL A 42 0.66 1.28 -4.90
CA VAL A 42 -0.49 2.11 -4.54
C VAL A 42 -0.30 3.49 -5.17
N LEU A 43 -1.20 3.86 -6.08
CA LEU A 43 -1.23 5.20 -6.65
C LEU A 43 -1.82 6.16 -5.60
N GLY A 44 -0.99 6.99 -4.99
CA GLY A 44 -1.43 7.98 -4.02
C GLY A 44 -2.22 9.10 -4.67
N SER A 45 -2.98 9.83 -3.86
CA SER A 45 -3.79 10.99 -4.30
C SER A 45 -2.98 12.11 -4.95
N SER A 46 -1.66 12.16 -4.73
CA SER A 46 -0.74 13.11 -5.37
C SER A 46 -0.26 12.66 -6.75
N GLY A 47 -0.73 11.51 -7.25
CA GLY A 47 -0.22 10.87 -8.47
C GLY A 47 1.11 10.14 -8.30
N LYS A 48 1.71 10.14 -7.09
CA LYS A 48 2.93 9.38 -6.79
C LYS A 48 2.57 7.94 -6.44
N THR A 49 3.29 7.00 -7.03
CA THR A 49 3.17 5.57 -6.70
C THR A 49 4.05 5.23 -5.51
N TYR A 50 3.50 4.45 -4.58
CA TYR A 50 4.20 3.92 -3.41
C TYR A 50 4.23 2.40 -3.47
N THR A 51 5.38 1.81 -3.20
CA THR A 51 5.52 0.35 -3.11
C THR A 51 5.23 -0.10 -1.68
N CYS A 52 4.40 -1.13 -1.56
CA CYS A 52 4.05 -1.77 -0.32
C CYS A 52 4.44 -3.26 -0.36
N LEU A 53 5.09 -3.73 0.69
CA LEU A 53 5.46 -5.13 0.88
C LEU A 53 4.63 -5.67 2.04
N ALA A 54 3.54 -6.38 1.70
CA ALA A 54 2.60 -6.89 2.68
C ALA A 54 3.23 -7.91 3.65
N SER A 55 4.25 -8.66 3.20
CA SER A 55 4.96 -9.69 3.97
C SER A 55 5.76 -9.14 5.15
N CYS A 56 6.19 -7.88 5.10
CA CYS A 56 6.96 -7.24 6.16
C CYS A 56 6.35 -5.91 6.64
N HIS A 57 5.08 -5.65 6.32
CA HIS A 57 4.36 -4.45 6.70
C HIS A 57 5.09 -3.14 6.31
N TYR A 58 5.72 -3.11 5.14
CA TYR A 58 6.51 -1.96 4.68
C TYR A 58 5.79 -1.15 3.61
N CYS A 59 5.96 0.18 3.64
CA CYS A 59 5.56 1.09 2.57
C CYS A 59 6.64 2.16 2.34
N SER A 60 6.93 2.48 1.08
CA SER A 60 7.89 3.54 0.72
C SER A 60 7.35 4.97 0.90
N CYS A 61 6.19 5.17 1.53
CA CYS A 61 5.63 6.51 1.72
C CYS A 61 6.27 7.26 2.91
N PRO A 62 6.38 8.60 2.85
CA PRO A 62 6.95 9.39 3.95
C PRO A 62 6.20 9.23 5.29
N ALA A 63 4.88 9.04 5.25
CA ALA A 63 4.07 8.83 6.45
C ALA A 63 4.42 7.52 7.16
N PHE A 64 4.83 6.48 6.43
CA PHE A 64 5.31 5.25 7.06
C PHE A 64 6.61 5.50 7.83
N ALA A 65 7.60 6.12 7.18
CA ALA A 65 8.87 6.45 7.82
C ALA A 65 8.68 7.35 9.05
N PHE A 66 7.78 8.34 8.98
CA PHE A 66 7.61 9.31 10.05
C PHE A 66 6.63 8.86 11.14
N SER A 67 5.39 8.52 10.79
CA SER A 67 4.35 8.22 11.78
C SER A 67 4.44 6.80 12.34
N VAL A 68 4.80 5.82 11.50
CA VAL A 68 4.89 4.42 11.93
C VAL A 68 6.25 4.13 12.56
N LEU A 69 7.36 4.42 11.88
CA LEU A 69 8.68 4.04 12.36
C LEU A 69 9.28 5.02 13.38
N ARG A 70 9.17 6.33 13.13
CA ARG A 70 9.86 7.34 13.96
C ARG A 70 9.06 7.78 15.18
N LYS A 71 7.77 8.07 15.00
CA LYS A 71 6.89 8.54 16.08
C LYS A 71 6.16 7.42 16.81
N SER A 72 5.94 6.29 16.13
CA SER A 72 5.13 5.19 16.64
C SER A 72 3.73 5.62 17.07
N ASP A 73 3.17 6.65 16.44
CA ASP A 73 1.83 7.18 16.74
C ASP A 73 0.74 6.56 15.84
N SER A 74 1.15 5.77 14.84
CA SER A 74 0.28 5.08 13.90
C SER A 74 0.78 3.65 13.68
N ILE A 75 -0.13 2.68 13.68
CA ILE A 75 0.21 1.27 13.44
C ILE A 75 0.56 1.02 11.97
N LEU A 76 -0.17 1.66 11.06
CA LEU A 76 -0.01 1.54 9.62
C LEU A 76 -0.12 2.92 8.96
N CYS A 77 0.53 3.08 7.81
CA CYS A 77 0.16 4.16 6.91
C CYS A 77 -1.13 3.78 6.16
N LYS A 78 -1.82 4.80 5.62
CA LYS A 78 -3.04 4.58 4.82
C LYS A 78 -2.86 3.62 3.64
N HIS A 79 -1.67 3.55 3.03
CA HIS A 79 -1.42 2.70 1.88
C HIS A 79 -1.36 1.21 2.27
N LEU A 80 -0.69 0.87 3.39
CA LEU A 80 -0.70 -0.50 3.90
C LEU A 80 -2.10 -0.92 4.34
N LEU A 81 -2.83 -0.02 5.01
CA LEU A 81 -4.22 -0.28 5.37
C LEU A 81 -5.07 -0.53 4.11
N ALA A 82 -4.90 0.28 3.06
CA ALA A 82 -5.59 0.08 1.79
C ALA A 82 -5.24 -1.27 1.14
N VAL A 83 -3.98 -1.68 1.16
CA VAL A 83 -3.54 -2.99 0.65
C VAL A 83 -4.21 -4.15 1.41
N TYR A 84 -4.29 -4.09 2.74
CA TYR A 84 -4.95 -5.16 3.51
C TYR A 84 -6.45 -5.20 3.24
N LEU A 85 -7.11 -4.04 3.16
CA LEU A 85 -8.53 -3.97 2.82
C LEU A 85 -8.77 -4.52 1.41
N SER A 86 -7.97 -4.12 0.42
CA SER A 86 -8.15 -4.56 -0.97
C SER A 86 -7.88 -6.05 -1.16
N GLN A 87 -7.00 -6.66 -0.36
CA GLN A 87 -6.81 -8.10 -0.33
C GLN A 87 -8.08 -8.83 0.13
N VAL A 88 -8.65 -8.41 1.27
CA VAL A 88 -9.85 -9.04 1.83
C VAL A 88 -11.07 -8.82 0.93
N MET A 89 -11.18 -7.62 0.35
CA MET A 89 -12.27 -7.25 -0.57
C MET A 89 -12.08 -7.77 -2.00
N ARG A 90 -10.91 -8.33 -2.33
CA ARG A 90 -10.52 -8.79 -3.67
C ARG A 90 -10.63 -7.71 -4.75
N THR A 91 -10.26 -6.48 -4.40
CA THR A 91 -10.32 -5.31 -5.29
C THR A 91 -8.95 -4.91 -5.87
N CYS A 92 -7.88 -5.64 -5.53
CA CYS A 92 -6.55 -5.43 -6.11
C CYS A 92 -6.55 -5.72 -7.62
N GLN A 93 -6.11 -4.76 -8.42
CA GLN A 93 -5.77 -5.01 -9.82
C GLN A 93 -4.60 -5.99 -9.88
N GLN A 94 -4.61 -6.93 -10.82
CA GLN A 94 -3.56 -7.94 -10.96
C GLN A 94 -2.70 -7.63 -12.18
N LEU A 95 -1.38 -7.62 -11.99
CA LEU A 95 -0.41 -7.45 -13.06
C LEU A 95 0.65 -8.54 -12.96
N SER A 96 0.73 -9.40 -13.98
CA SER A 96 1.80 -10.39 -14.10
C SER A 96 2.93 -9.82 -14.95
N VAL A 97 4.16 -9.90 -14.44
CA VAL A 97 5.37 -9.42 -15.13
C VAL A 97 6.46 -10.49 -15.09
N SER A 98 7.48 -10.34 -15.93
CA SER A 98 8.67 -11.19 -15.85
C SER A 98 9.48 -10.94 -14.58
N ASP A 99 10.30 -11.91 -14.20
CA ASP A 99 11.20 -11.79 -13.04
C ASP A 99 12.18 -10.62 -13.16
N LYS A 100 12.60 -10.31 -14.39
CA LYS A 100 13.47 -9.15 -14.67
C LYS A 100 12.72 -7.85 -14.43
N GLN A 101 11.52 -7.70 -14.99
CA GLN A 101 10.69 -6.51 -14.80
C GLN A 101 10.37 -6.24 -13.34
N LEU A 102 10.03 -7.26 -12.55
CA LEU A 102 9.76 -7.08 -11.12
C LEU A 102 11.01 -6.62 -10.35
N THR A 103 12.18 -7.12 -10.75
CA THR A 103 13.47 -6.67 -10.20
C THR A 103 13.71 -5.19 -10.53
N ASP A 104 13.47 -4.80 -11.78
CA ASP A 104 13.65 -3.41 -12.22
C ASP A 104 12.72 -2.46 -11.44
N ILE A 105 11.46 -2.84 -11.23
CA ILE A 105 10.50 -2.08 -10.42
C ILE A 105 11.03 -1.86 -8.99
N LEU A 106 11.54 -2.91 -8.34
CA LEU A 106 12.08 -2.85 -6.99
C LEU A 106 13.37 -2.00 -6.89
N LEU A 107 14.20 -2.01 -7.94
CA LEU A 107 15.43 -1.23 -7.98
C LEU A 107 15.20 0.25 -8.32
N MET A 108 14.17 0.56 -9.11
CA MET A 108 13.87 1.93 -9.56
C MET A 108 13.37 2.86 -8.44
N GLU A 109 12.94 2.33 -7.28
CA GLU A 109 12.61 3.16 -6.11
C GLU A 109 13.79 4.04 -5.65
N LYS A 110 15.04 3.67 -5.95
CA LYS A 110 16.24 4.42 -5.53
C LYS A 110 16.53 5.69 -6.33
N LYS A 111 15.88 5.93 -7.48
CA LYS A 111 16.27 7.03 -8.40
C LYS A 111 15.46 8.33 -8.24
N GLN A 112 14.51 8.38 -7.31
CA GLN A 112 13.66 9.56 -7.07
C GLN A 112 14.10 10.44 -5.88
N GLU A 113 15.26 10.18 -5.29
CA GLU A 113 15.83 10.95 -4.16
C GLU A 113 17.18 11.62 -4.52
N ALA A 114 17.30 12.17 -5.73
CA ALA A 114 18.44 13.00 -6.13
C ALA A 114 17.96 14.40 -6.56
#